data_AF-A0A256XND0-F1
#
_entry.id   AF-A0A256XND0-F1
#
_cell.length_a   1.000
_cell.length_b   1.000
_cell.length_c   1.000
_cell.angle_alpha   90.00
_cell.angle_beta   90.00
_cell.angle_gamma   90.00
#
_symmetry.space_group_name_H-M   'P 1'
#
loop_
_entity.id
_entity.type
_entity.pdbx_description
1 polymer ?
#
loop_
_entity_poly.entity_id
_entity_poly.type
_entity_poly.pdbx_seq_one_letter_code
_entity_poly.pdbx_strand_id
1 'polypeptide(L)'
;MYGAESIIGTKGNAFRFNGVDNYIDIPNHPDFNGLTQFTVSCWFKIDGFDIWEPILNKGGYDEYVTDVFEVNVNNEGLIHFVLNFESSGRTGYNSPSGQLTTGSWYHFIGTWDWK
;
A
#
# COMPACT_ATOMS: atom_id res chain seq x y z
N MET A 1 3.04 14.22 8.89
CA MET A 1 2.00 13.39 9.54
C MET A 1 0.80 14.30 9.77
N TYR A 2 -0.27 14.09 9.01
CA TYR A 2 -1.47 14.92 9.12
C TYR A 2 -2.53 14.12 9.88
N GLY A 3 -2.91 14.58 11.08
CA GLY A 3 -4.07 14.07 11.84
C GLY A 3 -3.99 12.66 12.44
N ALA A 4 -3.04 11.81 12.03
CA ALA A 4 -2.98 10.42 12.49
C ALA A 4 -2.68 10.28 13.99
N GLU A 5 -3.44 9.45 14.69
CA GLU A 5 -3.26 9.13 16.11
C GLU A 5 -2.22 8.01 16.28
N SER A 6 -1.35 8.13 17.30
CA SER A 6 -0.43 7.03 17.65
C SER A 6 -1.13 6.03 18.57
N ILE A 7 -1.08 4.75 18.20
CA ILE A 7 -1.64 3.62 18.95
C ILE A 7 -0.57 2.56 19.21
N ILE A 8 -0.86 1.57 20.05
CA ILE A 8 0.00 0.39 20.21
C ILE A 8 -0.10 -0.49 18.96
N GLY A 9 1.04 -0.75 18.32
CA GLY A 9 1.17 -1.60 17.15
C GLY A 9 1.63 -3.03 17.46
N THR A 10 1.89 -3.83 16.43
CA THR A 10 2.46 -5.20 16.58
C THR A 10 3.86 -5.19 17.17
N LYS A 11 4.66 -4.15 16.88
CA LYS A 11 5.97 -3.88 17.48
C LYS A 11 6.09 -2.39 17.78
N GLY A 12 5.95 -2.00 19.04
CA GLY A 12 6.00 -0.61 19.46
C GLY A 12 4.73 0.14 19.08
N ASN A 13 4.88 1.28 18.40
CA ASN A 13 3.75 2.14 18.03
C ASN A 13 3.31 1.90 16.58
N ALA A 14 2.04 2.17 16.31
CA ALA A 14 1.47 2.28 14.98
C ALA A 14 0.72 3.61 14.85
N PHE A 15 0.35 3.96 13.62
CA PHE A 15 -0.48 5.12 13.32
C PHE A 15 -1.85 4.65 12.88
N ARG A 16 -2.88 5.27 13.45
CA ARG A 16 -4.27 5.06 13.07
C ARG A 16 -4.72 6.16 12.11
N PHE A 17 -5.29 5.74 11.00
CA PHE A 17 -5.77 6.62 9.93
C PHE A 17 -7.31 6.59 9.91
N ASN A 18 -7.93 7.72 9.62
CA ASN A 18 -9.39 7.88 9.63
C ASN A 18 -10.07 7.54 8.28
N GLY A 19 -9.29 7.18 7.25
CA GLY A 19 -9.80 6.90 5.91
C GLY A 19 -10.25 8.12 5.10
N VAL A 20 -10.01 9.35 5.59
CA VAL A 20 -10.47 10.59 4.94
C VAL A 20 -9.30 11.50 4.55
N ASP A 21 -8.50 11.93 5.52
CA ASP A 21 -7.46 12.95 5.32
C ASP A 21 -6.18 12.68 6.14
N ASN A 22 -6.15 11.57 6.89
CA ASN A 22 -4.98 11.20 7.67
C ASN A 22 -4.02 10.39 6.82
N TYR A 23 -2.79 10.87 6.70
CA TYR A 23 -1.72 10.17 6.00
C TYR A 23 -0.34 10.58 6.52
N ILE A 24 0.64 9.75 6.19
CA ILE A 24 2.04 10.07 6.30
C ILE A 24 2.55 10.32 4.88
N ASP A 25 3.03 11.54 4.65
CA ASP A 25 3.73 11.90 3.43
C ASP A 25 5.22 11.65 3.60
N ILE A 26 5.82 10.97 2.63
CA ILE A 26 7.26 10.76 2.56
C ILE A 26 7.73 11.48 1.29
N PRO A 27 8.54 12.54 1.40
CA PRO A 27 9.06 13.24 0.23
C PRO A 27 9.75 12.27 -0.72
N ASN A 28 9.49 12.41 -2.02
CA ASN A 28 10.10 11.56 -3.03
C ASN A 28 11.63 11.65 -2.96
N HIS A 29 12.30 10.49 -3.06
CA HIS A 29 13.75 10.40 -3.14
C HIS A 29 14.16 9.76 -4.48
N PRO A 30 15.19 10.28 -5.17
CA PRO A 30 15.65 9.74 -6.46
C PRO A 30 16.01 8.25 -6.43
N ASP A 31 16.46 7.72 -5.30
CA ASP A 31 16.79 6.30 -5.13
C ASP A 31 15.60 5.35 -5.34
N PHE A 32 14.36 5.87 -5.29
CA PHE A 32 13.15 5.09 -5.55
C PHE A 32 12.63 5.21 -6.99
N ASN A 33 13.41 5.82 -7.89
CA ASN A 33 13.06 5.96 -9.30
C ASN A 33 13.82 4.90 -10.12
N GLY A 34 13.16 4.32 -11.13
CA GLY A 34 13.77 3.31 -12.01
C GLY A 34 14.16 2.02 -11.32
N LEU A 35 13.48 1.66 -10.22
CA LEU A 35 13.76 0.42 -9.49
C LEU A 35 13.49 -0.80 -10.36
N THR A 36 14.52 -1.62 -10.58
CA THR A 36 14.36 -2.93 -11.25
C THR A 36 14.03 -4.04 -10.26
N GLN A 37 14.39 -3.87 -8.99
CA GLN A 37 14.12 -4.82 -7.92
C GLN A 37 13.83 -4.08 -6.62
N PHE A 38 12.84 -4.53 -5.86
CA PHE A 38 12.57 -4.01 -4.52
C PHE A 38 11.68 -4.94 -3.71
N THR A 39 11.66 -4.73 -2.40
CA THR A 39 10.67 -5.30 -1.49
C THR A 39 10.01 -4.18 -0.71
N VAL A 40 8.69 -4.21 -0.61
CA VAL A 40 7.91 -3.37 0.30
C VAL A 40 7.24 -4.28 1.33
N SER A 41 7.31 -3.89 2.60
CA SER A 41 6.65 -4.61 3.68
C SER A 41 6.05 -3.66 4.71
N CYS A 42 4.91 -4.06 5.26
CA CYS A 42 4.25 -3.30 6.31
C CYS A 42 3.39 -4.20 7.20
N TRP A 43 3.24 -3.80 8.45
CA TRP A 43 2.18 -4.31 9.32
C TRP A 43 0.99 -3.37 9.24
N PHE A 44 -0.20 -3.91 9.02
CA PHE A 44 -1.43 -3.13 8.96
C PHE A 44 -2.56 -3.86 9.66
N LYS A 45 -3.56 -3.09 10.07
CA LYS A 45 -4.81 -3.58 10.64
C LYS A 45 -5.94 -2.74 10.06
N ILE A 46 -7.01 -3.41 9.67
CA ILE A 46 -8.19 -2.79 9.08
C ILE A 46 -9.26 -2.67 10.16
N ASP A 47 -9.79 -1.47 10.37
CA ASP A 47 -10.90 -1.23 11.31
C ASP A 47 -12.27 -1.35 10.60
N GLY A 48 -12.31 -1.09 9.29
CA GLY A 48 -13.46 -1.22 8.40
C GLY A 48 -12.99 -1.19 6.95
N PHE A 49 -13.83 -1.64 6.02
CA PHE A 49 -13.49 -1.64 4.59
C PHE A 49 -14.28 -0.57 3.81
N ASP A 50 -13.62 0.02 2.83
CA ASP A 50 -14.25 0.74 1.71
C ASP A 50 -13.94 0.02 0.36
N ILE A 51 -14.41 0.56 -0.77
CA ILE A 51 -14.28 -0.03 -2.10
C ILE A 51 -12.80 -0.25 -2.45
N TRP A 52 -11.96 0.77 -2.25
CA TRP A 52 -10.50 0.71 -2.43
C TRP A 52 -9.82 1.64 -1.42
N GLU A 53 -8.95 1.08 -0.59
CA GLU A 53 -8.21 1.84 0.41
C GLU A 53 -6.70 1.58 0.28
N PRO A 54 -5.89 2.61 -0.02
CA PRO A 54 -4.45 2.45 -0.11
C PRO A 54 -3.85 2.32 1.29
N ILE A 55 -3.08 1.26 1.51
CA ILE A 55 -2.17 1.12 2.67
C ILE A 55 -0.88 1.90 2.41
N LEU A 56 -0.39 1.82 1.16
CA LEU A 56 0.81 2.50 0.70
C LEU A 56 0.63 2.82 -0.78
N ASN A 57 1.09 4.01 -1.17
CA ASN A 57 1.09 4.45 -2.55
C ASN A 57 2.38 5.23 -2.84
N LYS A 58 3.05 4.89 -3.95
CA LYS A 58 4.02 5.76 -4.62
C LYS A 58 3.58 5.94 -6.07
N GLY A 59 3.62 7.19 -6.53
CA GLY A 59 3.24 7.58 -7.89
C GLY A 59 1.78 7.99 -8.01
N GLY A 60 1.41 8.56 -9.16
CA GLY A 60 0.03 8.98 -9.42
C GLY A 60 -0.88 7.81 -9.80
N TYR A 61 -2.18 8.08 -9.93
CA TYR A 61 -3.17 7.12 -10.45
C TYR A 61 -3.18 7.04 -11.99
N ASP A 62 -2.48 7.97 -12.65
CA ASP A 62 -2.37 8.05 -14.11
C ASP A 62 -1.60 6.83 -14.67
N GLU A 63 -2.14 6.24 -15.73
CA GLU A 63 -1.63 5.04 -16.40
C GLU A 63 -0.27 5.24 -17.09
N TYR A 64 0.10 6.49 -17.40
CA TYR A 64 1.36 6.83 -18.06
C TYR A 64 2.46 7.24 -17.08
N VAL A 65 2.17 7.28 -15.77
CA VAL A 65 3.18 7.57 -14.74
C VAL A 65 3.95 6.30 -14.42
N THR A 66 5.28 6.38 -14.52
CA THR A 66 6.21 5.32 -14.14
C THR A 66 6.64 5.46 -12.67
N ASP A 67 7.40 4.50 -12.17
CA ASP A 67 7.84 4.43 -10.77
C ASP A 67 6.67 4.32 -9.79
N VAL A 68 5.63 3.58 -10.19
CA VAL A 68 4.44 3.35 -9.39
C VAL A 68 4.53 2.01 -8.70
N PHE A 69 4.26 2.03 -7.39
CA PHE A 69 3.86 0.84 -6.67
C PHE A 69 2.84 1.19 -5.59
N GLU A 70 1.85 0.32 -5.43
CA GLU A 70 0.72 0.57 -4.55
C GLU A 70 0.23 -0.72 -3.92
N VAL A 71 -0.19 -0.64 -2.66
CA VAL A 71 -0.84 -1.73 -1.93
C VAL A 71 -2.20 -1.22 -1.49
N ASN A 72 -3.26 -1.77 -2.06
CA ASN A 72 -4.63 -1.47 -1.67
C ASN A 72 -5.28 -2.67 -0.99
N VAL A 73 -6.32 -2.38 -0.22
CA VAL A 73 -7.32 -3.36 0.23
C VAL A 73 -8.67 -2.98 -0.33
N ASN A 74 -9.56 -3.96 -0.45
CA ASN A 74 -10.93 -3.73 -0.92
C ASN A 74 -11.97 -4.30 0.05
N ASN A 75 -13.24 -3.99 -0.22
CA ASN A 75 -14.39 -4.48 0.54
C ASN A 75 -14.70 -5.99 0.39
N GLU A 76 -14.01 -6.71 -0.48
CA GLU A 76 -14.05 -8.18 -0.56
C GLU A 76 -12.98 -8.82 0.34
N GLY A 77 -12.17 -8.03 1.04
CA GLY A 77 -11.11 -8.51 1.91
C GLY A 77 -9.95 -9.14 1.14
N LEU A 78 -9.61 -8.62 -0.04
CA LEU A 78 -8.36 -8.95 -0.75
C LEU A 78 -7.31 -7.85 -0.62
N ILE A 79 -6.06 -8.22 -0.89
CA ILE A 79 -4.95 -7.30 -1.13
C ILE A 79 -4.79 -7.13 -2.65
N HIS A 80 -4.62 -5.90 -3.11
CA HIS A 80 -4.31 -5.55 -4.48
C HIS A 80 -2.96 -4.84 -4.55
N PHE A 81 -1.96 -5.51 -5.11
CA PHE A 81 -0.60 -4.97 -5.31
C PHE A 81 -0.43 -4.52 -6.77
N VAL A 82 -0.16 -3.24 -6.98
CA VAL A 82 -0.10 -2.62 -8.31
C VAL A 82 1.29 -2.08 -8.59
N LEU A 83 1.75 -2.23 -9.84
CA LEU A 83 3.05 -1.78 -10.32
C LEU A 83 2.93 -1.11 -11.68
N ASN A 84 3.72 -0.05 -11.92
CA ASN A 84 3.96 0.50 -13.27
C ASN A 84 5.39 1.05 -13.37
N PHE A 85 6.26 0.32 -14.07
CA PHE A 85 7.66 0.70 -14.27
C PHE A 85 8.07 0.80 -15.75
N GLU A 86 7.21 0.38 -16.69
CA GLU A 86 7.55 0.28 -18.12
C GLU A 86 6.78 1.24 -19.02
N SER A 87 6.02 2.20 -18.47
CA SER A 87 5.12 3.09 -19.23
C SER A 87 4.13 2.36 -20.15
N SER A 88 3.92 1.06 -19.90
CA SER A 88 3.05 0.14 -20.66
C SER A 88 1.68 -0.06 -19.99
N GLY A 89 1.48 0.56 -18.82
CA GLY A 89 0.24 0.51 -18.03
C GLY A 89 0.45 -0.10 -16.65
N ARG A 90 -0.53 0.09 -15.75
CA ARG A 90 -0.52 -0.49 -14.41
C ARG A 90 -0.82 -1.99 -14.46
N THR A 91 0.00 -2.80 -13.79
CA THR A 91 -0.24 -4.24 -13.60
C THR A 91 -0.63 -4.49 -12.15
N GLY A 92 -1.79 -5.13 -11.94
CA GLY A 92 -2.33 -5.44 -10.62
C GLY A 92 -2.32 -6.94 -10.31
N TYR A 93 -1.95 -7.29 -9.08
CA TYR A 93 -1.94 -8.65 -8.55
C TYR A 93 -2.86 -8.72 -7.33
N ASN A 94 -3.85 -9.60 -7.38
CA ASN A 94 -4.81 -9.79 -6.32
C ASN A 94 -4.49 -11.04 -5.49
N SER A 95 -4.64 -10.94 -4.17
CA SER A 95 -4.89 -12.14 -3.37
C SER A 95 -6.30 -12.67 -3.67
N PRO A 96 -6.63 -13.92 -3.26
CA PRO A 96 -8.02 -14.34 -3.17
C PRO A 96 -8.84 -13.37 -2.30
N SER A 97 -10.17 -13.37 -2.49
CA SER A 97 -11.09 -12.65 -1.59
C SER A 97 -11.20 -13.33 -0.23
N GLY A 98 -11.65 -12.57 0.77
CA GLY A 98 -11.87 -13.04 2.14
C GLY A 98 -10.60 -13.38 2.93
N GLN A 99 -9.43 -12.92 2.48
CA GLN A 99 -8.16 -13.12 3.21
C GLN A 99 -8.00 -12.14 4.38
N LEU A 100 -8.64 -10.98 4.26
CA LEU A 100 -8.60 -9.91 5.25
C LEU A 100 -9.90 -9.83 6.03
N THR A 101 -9.77 -9.60 7.32
CA THR A 101 -10.87 -9.36 8.26
C THR A 101 -10.53 -8.15 9.13
N THR A 102 -11.55 -7.44 9.58
CA THR A 102 -11.37 -6.30 10.47
C THR A 102 -10.83 -6.73 11.83
N GLY A 103 -10.06 -5.88 12.50
CA GLY A 103 -9.58 -6.12 13.86
C GLY A 103 -8.28 -6.92 13.95
N SER A 104 -7.88 -7.61 12.88
CA SER A 104 -6.69 -8.46 12.82
C SER A 104 -5.48 -7.70 12.27
N TRP A 105 -4.30 -7.99 12.81
CA TRP A 105 -3.04 -7.51 12.27
C TRP A 105 -2.52 -8.45 11.18
N TYR A 106 -2.07 -7.86 10.08
CA TYR A 106 -1.49 -8.54 8.93
C TYR A 106 -0.09 -8.02 8.65
N HIS A 107 0.78 -8.89 8.11
CA HIS A 107 2.09 -8.51 7.60
C HIS A 107 2.10 -8.73 6.09
N PHE A 108 2.08 -7.63 5.34
CA PHE A 108 2.23 -7.68 3.89
C PHE A 108 3.71 -7.64 3.51
N ILE A 109 4.07 -8.42 2.50
CA ILE A 109 5.37 -8.39 1.83
C ILE A 109 5.10 -8.53 0.33
N GLY A 110 5.47 -7.50 -0.44
CA GLY A 110 5.46 -7.51 -1.90
C GLY A 110 6.88 -7.40 -2.42
N THR A 111 7.27 -8.30 -3.31
CA THR A 111 8.58 -8.27 -3.97
C THR A 111 8.40 -8.07 -5.47
N TRP A 112 9.29 -7.28 -6.05
CA TRP A 112 9.44 -7.11 -7.48
C TRP A 112 10.89 -7.42 -7.85
N ASP A 113 11.06 -8.21 -8.90
CA ASP A 113 12.36 -8.60 -9.43
C ASP A 113 12.24 -8.66 -10.96
N TRP A 114 12.58 -7.55 -11.60
CA TRP A 114 12.69 -7.45 -13.04
C TRP A 114 14.07 -7.91 -13.50
N LYS A 115 14.10 -8.83 -14.45
CA LYS A 115 15.34 -9.31 -15.08
C LYS A 115 15.91 -8.33 -16.10
#